data_AF-A0A967SM67-F1
#
_entry.id   AF-A0A967SM67-F1
#
_cell.length_a   1.000
_cell.length_b   1.000
_cell.length_c   1.000
_cell.angle_alpha   90.00
_cell.angle_beta   90.00
_cell.angle_gamma   90.00
#
_symmetry.space_group_name_H-M   'P 1'
#
loop_
_entity.id
_entity.type
_entity.pdbx_description
1 polymer ?
#
loop_
_entity_poly.entity_id
_entity_poly.type
_entity_poly.pdbx_seq_one_letter_code
_entity_poly.pdbx_strand_id
1 'polypeptide(L)'
;MLGREALPPPATFDFGVFVVALVAHFALSIVYAVILAWIVHRWRLGPALAAGAGYGLLLYLVNFYGFTAVFPWFAEARNAVSVFVHLVFGLVAALAYKALERTEPAAEVRP
;
A
#
# COMPACT_ATOMS: atom_id res chain seq x y z
N MET A 1 29.85 -1.07 -32.78
CA MET A 1 28.45 -1.50 -32.48
C MET A 1 28.52 -2.52 -31.37
N LEU A 2 27.89 -2.29 -30.21
CA LEU A 2 27.74 -3.35 -29.20
C LEU A 2 26.64 -4.29 -29.70
N GLY A 3 27.01 -5.53 -30.01
CA GLY A 3 26.12 -6.52 -30.62
C GLY A 3 25.04 -7.02 -29.66
N ARG A 4 24.15 -7.87 -30.17
CA ARG A 4 23.04 -8.50 -29.41
C ARG A 4 23.49 -9.22 -28.14
N GLU A 5 24.77 -9.58 -28.05
CA GLU A 5 25.42 -10.19 -26.89
C GLU A 5 25.67 -9.22 -25.71
N ALA A 6 25.58 -7.91 -25.95
CA ALA A 6 25.64 -6.89 -24.89
C ALA A 6 24.29 -6.67 -24.20
N LEU A 7 23.21 -7.32 -24.68
CA LEU A 7 21.92 -7.27 -24.01
C LEU A 7 21.96 -8.21 -22.79
N PRO A 8 21.63 -7.72 -21.58
CA PRO A 8 21.46 -8.61 -20.45
C PRO A 8 20.41 -9.68 -20.78
N PRO A 9 20.53 -10.90 -20.22
CA PRO A 9 19.56 -11.96 -20.43
C PRO A 9 18.13 -11.42 -20.20
N PRO A 10 17.16 -11.75 -21.07
CA PRO A 10 15.79 -11.30 -20.88
C PRO A 10 15.30 -11.72 -19.50
N ALA A 11 14.67 -10.79 -18.78
CA ALA A 11 14.07 -11.07 -17.48
C ALA A 11 13.09 -12.24 -17.64
N THR A 12 13.41 -13.37 -17.01
CA THR A 12 12.55 -14.55 -17.02
C THR A 12 11.52 -14.39 -15.90
N PHE A 13 10.26 -14.67 -16.22
CA PHE A 13 9.21 -14.67 -15.21
C PHE A 13 9.40 -15.87 -14.28
N ASP A 14 9.49 -15.62 -12.98
CA ASP A 14 9.52 -16.65 -11.95
C ASP A 14 8.20 -16.62 -11.17
N PHE A 15 7.42 -17.70 -11.29
CA PHE A 15 6.13 -17.82 -10.63
C PHE A 15 6.25 -17.87 -9.10
N GLY A 16 7.31 -18.49 -8.57
CA GLY A 16 7.54 -18.57 -7.13
C GLY A 16 7.82 -17.19 -6.53
N VAL A 17 8.70 -16.41 -7.16
CA VAL A 17 8.99 -15.02 -6.77
C VAL A 17 7.73 -14.17 -6.84
N PHE A 18 6.92 -14.34 -7.90
CA PHE A 18 5.64 -13.63 -8.05
C PHE A 18 4.68 -13.91 -6.89
N VAL A 19 4.48 -15.18 -6.51
CA VAL A 19 3.60 -15.55 -5.39
C VAL A 19 4.11 -14.98 -4.07
N VAL A 20 5.41 -15.09 -3.79
CA VAL A 20 6.00 -14.52 -2.55
C VAL A 20 5.82 -13.01 -2.50
N ALA A 21 6.04 -12.32 -3.62
CA ALA A 21 5.82 -10.87 -3.71
C ALA A 21 4.36 -10.49 -3.44
N LEU A 22 3.39 -11.23 -4.00
CA LEU A 22 1.96 -11.00 -3.73
C LEU A 22 1.62 -11.21 -2.26
N VAL A 23 2.05 -12.32 -1.66
CA VAL A 23 1.78 -12.62 -0.26
C VAL A 23 2.34 -11.52 0.65
N ALA A 24 3.60 -11.13 0.43
CA ALA A 24 4.22 -10.05 1.21
C ALA A 24 3.48 -8.71 1.01
N HIS A 25 3.10 -8.37 -0.23
CA HIS A 25 2.39 -7.14 -0.55
C HIS A 25 1.02 -7.06 0.14
N PHE A 26 0.21 -8.12 0.04
CA PHE A 26 -1.11 -8.14 0.69
C PHE A 26 -1.02 -8.21 2.21
N ALA A 27 -0.07 -8.98 2.78
CA ALA A 27 0.14 -9.02 4.22
C ALA A 27 0.47 -7.64 4.79
N LEU A 28 1.40 -6.92 4.18
CA LEU A 28 1.73 -5.55 4.56
C LEU A 28 0.52 -4.61 4.39
N SER A 29 -0.21 -4.74 3.28
CA SER A 29 -1.39 -3.90 3.01
C SER A 29 -2.47 -4.06 4.08
N ILE A 30 -2.74 -5.29 4.54
CA ILE A 30 -3.68 -5.58 5.62
C ILE A 30 -3.20 -4.92 6.93
N VAL A 31 -1.94 -5.14 7.31
CA VAL A 31 -1.36 -4.57 8.52
C VAL A 31 -1.47 -3.04 8.50
N TYR A 32 -1.10 -2.41 7.38
CA TYR A 32 -1.18 -0.96 7.21
C TYR A 32 -2.61 -0.44 7.26
N ALA A 33 -3.57 -1.13 6.64
CA ALA A 33 -4.97 -0.74 6.67
C ALA A 33 -5.56 -0.83 8.09
N VAL A 34 -5.21 -1.88 8.85
CA VAL A 34 -5.62 -2.04 10.26
C VAL A 34 -5.03 -0.94 11.14
N ILE A 35 -3.75 -0.60 10.97
CA ILE A 35 -3.10 0.51 11.69
C ILE A 35 -3.82 1.82 11.37
N LEU A 36 -4.08 2.10 10.08
CA LEU A 36 -4.79 3.31 9.67
C LEU A 36 -6.20 3.36 10.27
N ALA A 37 -6.95 2.27 10.20
CA ALA A 37 -8.29 2.14 10.78
C ALA A 37 -8.27 2.48 12.27
N TRP A 38 -7.32 1.94 13.02
CA TRP A 38 -7.14 2.25 14.44
C TRP A 38 -6.84 3.74 14.67
N ILE A 39 -6.03 4.38 13.83
CA ILE A 39 -5.71 5.82 13.94
C ILE A 39 -6.96 6.69 13.70
N VAL A 40 -7.71 6.41 12.64
CA VAL A 40 -8.81 7.29 12.18
C VAL A 40 -10.18 6.89 12.74
N HIS A 41 -10.21 5.94 13.68
CA HIS A 41 -11.42 5.27 14.11
C HIS A 41 -12.50 6.27 14.59
N ARG A 42 -12.14 7.22 15.47
CA ARG A 42 -13.06 8.25 15.99
C ARG A 42 -13.17 9.51 15.11
N TRP A 43 -12.51 9.53 13.96
CA TRP A 43 -12.39 10.76 13.17
C TRP A 43 -13.60 10.95 12.27
N ARG A 44 -13.89 12.20 11.92
CA ARG A 44 -14.87 12.51 10.86
C ARG A 44 -14.29 12.10 9.50
N LEU A 45 -15.15 11.83 8.51
CA LEU A 45 -14.74 11.33 7.19
C LEU A 45 -13.67 12.22 6.53
N GLY A 46 -13.88 13.54 6.44
CA GLY A 46 -12.91 14.45 5.78
C GLY A 46 -11.50 14.35 6.36
N PRO A 47 -11.31 14.59 7.68
CA PRO A 47 -10.02 14.39 8.34
C PRO A 47 -9.45 12.97 8.21
N ALA A 48 -10.29 11.94 8.26
CA ALA A 48 -9.86 10.55 8.07
C ALA A 48 -9.28 10.30 6.66
N LEU A 49 -9.90 10.87 5.61
CA LEU A 49 -9.40 10.79 4.24
C LEU A 49 -8.06 11.54 4.09
N ALA A 50 -7.96 12.75 4.65
CA ALA A 50 -6.70 13.51 4.63
C ALA A 50 -5.57 12.76 5.37
N ALA A 51 -5.87 12.16 6.52
CA ALA A 51 -4.95 11.29 7.24
C ALA A 51 -4.58 10.05 6.43
N GLY A 52 -5.54 9.42 5.76
CA GLY A 52 -5.30 8.31 4.85
C GLY A 52 -4.32 8.66 3.75
N ALA A 53 -4.52 9.78 3.05
CA ALA A 53 -3.58 10.25 2.02
C ALA A 53 -2.17 10.49 2.58
N GLY A 54 -2.07 11.21 3.70
CA GLY A 54 -0.78 11.48 4.35
C GLY A 54 -0.08 10.21 4.85
N TYR A 55 -0.86 9.26 5.39
CA TYR A 55 -0.38 7.95 5.81
C TYR A 55 0.12 7.14 4.61
N GLY A 56 -0.60 7.15 3.49
CA GLY A 56 -0.15 6.57 2.23
C GLY A 56 1.22 7.11 1.80
N LEU A 57 1.42 8.43 1.84
CA LEU A 57 2.72 9.03 1.55
C LEU A 57 3.82 8.56 2.52
N LEU A 58 3.51 8.45 3.81
CA LEU A 58 4.44 7.88 4.79
C LEU A 58 4.82 6.43 4.46
N LEU A 59 3.85 5.61 4.06
CA LEU A 59 4.11 4.23 3.63
C LEU A 59 4.97 4.18 2.38
N TYR A 60 4.80 5.09 1.42
CA TYR A 60 5.71 5.19 0.28
C TYR A 60 7.15 5.38 0.76
N LEU A 61 7.38 6.30 1.70
CA LEU A 61 8.72 6.53 2.24
C LEU A 61 9.27 5.29 2.96
N VAL A 62 8.46 4.64 3.79
CA VAL A 62 8.88 3.43 4.50
C VAL A 62 9.20 2.29 3.53
N ASN A 63 8.32 2.02 2.57
CA ASN A 63 8.49 0.92 1.62
C ASN A 63 9.64 1.17 0.64
N PHE A 64 9.79 2.40 0.14
CA PHE A 64 10.75 2.69 -0.92
C PHE A 64 12.07 3.29 -0.45
N TYR A 65 12.18 3.73 0.80
CA TYR A 65 13.45 4.22 1.35
C TYR A 65 13.89 3.43 2.57
N GLY A 66 12.95 2.96 3.41
CA GLY A 66 13.26 2.07 4.53
C GLY A 66 13.66 0.67 4.05
N PHE A 67 12.79 0.00 3.30
CA PHE A 67 13.09 -1.37 2.84
C PHE A 67 14.21 -1.47 1.82
N THR A 68 14.59 -0.39 1.12
CA THR A 68 15.71 -0.44 0.18
C THR A 68 17.03 -0.87 0.82
N ALA A 69 17.21 -0.64 2.13
CA ALA A 69 18.38 -1.13 2.85
C ALA A 69 18.48 -2.68 2.84
N VAL A 70 17.35 -3.39 2.79
CA VAL A 70 17.27 -4.86 2.80
C VAL A 70 16.97 -5.40 1.41
N PHE A 71 16.23 -4.64 0.61
CA PHE A 71 15.68 -5.04 -0.69
C PHE A 71 16.00 -3.95 -1.74
N PRO A 72 17.21 -3.96 -2.34
CA PRO A 72 17.68 -2.85 -3.17
C PRO A 72 16.80 -2.53 -4.39
N TRP A 73 16.09 -3.52 -4.95
CA TRP A 73 15.24 -3.37 -6.13
C TRP A 73 14.08 -2.37 -5.92
N PHE A 74 13.70 -2.07 -4.67
CA PHE A 74 12.73 -1.00 -4.42
C PHE A 74 13.21 0.36 -4.95
N ALA A 75 14.53 0.59 -5.03
CA ALA A 75 15.07 1.83 -5.58
C ALA A 75 14.60 2.10 -7.02
N GLU A 76 14.45 1.06 -7.83
CA GLU A 76 14.05 1.16 -9.24
C GLU A 76 12.58 1.59 -9.41
N ALA A 77 11.73 1.26 -8.44
CA ALA A 77 10.31 1.60 -8.47
C ALA A 77 9.98 2.91 -7.73
N ARG A 78 10.98 3.74 -7.41
CA ARG A 78 10.81 5.11 -6.89
C ARG A 78 10.42 6.07 -8.01
N ASN A 79 9.12 6.21 -8.23
CA ASN A 79 8.60 7.10 -9.28
C ASN A 79 7.26 7.72 -8.85
N ALA A 80 6.79 8.68 -9.64
CA ALA A 80 5.55 9.40 -9.38
C ALA A 80 4.31 8.48 -9.35
N VAL A 81 4.31 7.39 -10.13
CA VAL A 81 3.22 6.41 -10.13
C VAL A 81 3.16 5.68 -8.79
N SER A 82 4.29 5.24 -8.25
CA SER A 82 4.35 4.61 -6.92
C SER A 82 3.86 5.55 -5.81
N VAL A 83 4.23 6.83 -5.86
CA VAL A 83 3.70 7.85 -4.92
C VAL A 83 2.19 7.96 -5.04
N PHE A 84 1.67 8.11 -6.26
CA PHE A 84 0.25 8.23 -6.51
C PHE A 84 -0.54 7.01 -6.01
N VAL A 85 -0.05 5.79 -6.31
CA VAL A 85 -0.69 4.55 -5.85
C VAL A 85 -0.75 4.48 -4.32
N HIS A 86 0.28 4.95 -3.61
CA HIS A 86 0.27 4.96 -2.15
C HIS A 86 -0.72 5.99 -1.58
N LEU A 87 -0.82 7.19 -2.18
CA LEU A 87 -1.82 8.17 -1.81
C LEU A 87 -3.24 7.62 -1.98
N VAL A 88 -3.50 6.99 -3.14
CA VAL A 88 -4.80 6.37 -3.45
C VAL A 88 -5.08 5.21 -2.50
N PHE A 89 -4.11 4.35 -2.22
CA PHE A 89 -4.25 3.27 -1.25
C PHE A 89 -4.70 3.79 0.12
N GLY A 90 -4.03 4.82 0.65
CA GLY A 90 -4.36 5.39 1.95
C GLY A 90 -5.76 6.03 1.99
N LEU A 91 -6.14 6.74 0.92
CA LEU A 91 -7.50 7.28 0.76
C LEU A 91 -8.56 6.18 0.74
N VAL A 92 -8.35 5.13 -0.06
CA VAL A 92 -9.28 4.01 -0.21
C VAL A 92 -9.38 3.22 1.09
N ALA A 93 -8.28 2.97 1.78
CA ALA A 93 -8.28 2.27 3.07
C ALA A 93 -9.07 3.04 4.14
N ALA A 94 -8.85 4.36 4.25
CA ALA A 94 -9.64 5.21 5.16
C ALA A 94 -11.13 5.21 4.78
N LEU A 95 -11.44 5.34 3.49
CA LEU A 95 -12.83 5.33 3.00
C LEU A 95 -13.51 3.99 3.30
N ALA A 96 -12.85 2.87 3.02
CA ALA A 96 -13.36 1.52 3.27
C ALA A 96 -13.67 1.32 4.75
N TYR A 97 -12.75 1.71 5.64
CA TYR A 97 -12.98 1.65 7.08
C TYR A 97 -14.21 2.49 7.50
N LYS A 98 -14.28 3.77 7.09
CA LYS A 98 -15.42 4.63 7.47
C LYS A 98 -16.74 4.18 6.84
N ALA A 99 -16.72 3.50 5.70
CA ALA A 99 -17.91 2.91 5.11
C ALA A 99 -18.41 1.72 5.94
N LEU A 100 -17.52 0.80 6.31
CA LEU A 100 -17.84 -0.36 7.17
C LEU A 100 -18.34 0.08 8.55
N GLU A 101 -17.66 1.02 9.19
CA GLU A 101 -18.04 1.56 10.50
C GLU A 101 -19.42 2.24 10.49
N ARG A 102 -19.85 2.79 9.34
CA ARG A 102 -21.20 3.38 9.20
C ARG A 102 -22.29 2.34 9.00
N THR A 103 -21.94 1.12 8.59
CA THR A 103 -22.89 0.02 8.40
C THR A 103 -23.16 -0.73 9.71
N GLU A 104 -22.17 -0.84 10.59
CA GLU A 104 -22.30 -1.49 11.91
C GLU A 104 -23.14 -0.79 13.01
N PRO A 105 -23.45 0.53 13.03
CA PRO A 105 -24.12 1.17 14.17
C PRO A 105 -25.63 0.91 14.26
N ALA A 106 -26.24 0.27 13.26
CA ALA A 106 -27.69 0.06 13.18
C ALA A 106 -28.14 -1.40 13.36
N ALA A 107 -27.20 -2.36 13.40
CA ALA A 107 -27.53 -3.78 13.54
C ALA A 107 -27.73 -4.22 15.01
N GLU A 108 -27.31 -3.41 15.99
CA GLU A 108 -27.26 -3.77 17.41
C GLU A 108 -28.37 -3.14 18.26
N VAL A 109 -29.41 -2.57 17.64
CA VAL A 109 -30.67 -2.22 18.32
C VAL A 109 -31.78 -3.11 17.78
N ARG A 110 -31.89 -4.32 18.32
CA ARG A 110 -33.15 -5.08 18.29
C ARG A 110 -33.61 -5.29 19.74
N PRO A 111 -34.87 -4.94 20.08
CA PRO A 111 -35.44 -5.11 21.41
C PRO A 111 -35.61 -6.59 21.79
#